data_AF-A0A915DXK3-F1
#
_entry.id   AF-A0A915DXK3-F1
#
_cell.length_a   1.000
_cell.length_b   1.000
_cell.length_c   1.000
_cell.angle_alpha   90.00
_cell.angle_beta   90.00
_cell.angle_gamma   90.00
#
_symmetry.space_group_name_H-M   'P 1'
#
loop_
_entity.id
_entity.type
_entity.pdbx_description
1 polymer ?
#
loop_
_entity_poly.entity_id
_entity_poly.type
_entity_poly.pdbx_seq_one_letter_code
_entity_poly.pdbx_strand_id
1 'polypeptide(L)'
;MEKRVNVKEQLNTYPKSKSKSNVLKQFYPNSSLVRRARLIPKRRRRHFIHQILIIGLKDRSRATDYERGCVGTSSAQMIPSVNFAYPPMGSNSRQFPPVLFYPDFTKCTIQRKEGLEAFPVVLTNEKGDRTFAYCFKFLSKNWVLEEDDEHSNKSTLESVENCKYSVLVFVSVFSQENLFYQLATDFICTIQKDSTKIYTMGKDLLALTLTTSEEAYQNSKYVIPNDDRGRKYSTGVSESIGRKEDNCDWLKCDRCFQSSASLYSQIELCYNPTPYICGILRYNLSRVKELLCPYGESQDEVTIVDVERGVVLPCLADMNTGSTFKDKEFNTRVLLNYATVIGFPKGVVGDLLSALKSCLSTKSSAKADYKIEKNVMIFYAKIFGHYKRFGQDIMTARNRKRFAAAHPCADTRLFLKWFVENGILQSFIFSQRSVSNGKNLESRFEDILKKYSPPVDKKGKRRKAKSYLWRIFTL
;
A
#
# COMPACT_ATOMS: atom_id res chain seq x y z
N MET A 1 -33.76 39.51 -75.28
CA MET A 1 -34.06 40.27 -74.05
C MET A 1 -33.07 39.85 -72.99
N GLU A 2 -32.13 40.73 -72.64
CA GLU A 2 -31.18 40.51 -71.54
C GLU A 2 -31.68 41.26 -70.30
N LYS A 3 -31.29 40.81 -69.10
CA LYS A 3 -31.32 41.65 -67.89
C LYS A 3 -29.95 41.63 -67.22
N ARG A 4 -29.52 42.81 -66.78
CA ARG A 4 -28.13 43.12 -66.47
C ARG A 4 -27.72 42.71 -65.06
N VAL A 5 -26.42 42.43 -64.95
CA VAL A 5 -25.60 42.50 -63.73
C VAL A 5 -25.88 43.78 -62.95
N ASN A 6 -25.80 43.70 -61.61
CA ASN A 6 -25.17 44.78 -60.85
C ASN A 6 -24.31 44.21 -59.72
N VAL A 7 -23.18 44.85 -59.45
CA VAL A 7 -22.15 44.41 -58.49
C VAL A 7 -22.12 45.34 -57.30
N LYS A 8 -21.95 44.80 -56.09
CA LYS A 8 -21.25 45.50 -55.01
C LYS A 8 -20.28 44.55 -54.31
N GLU A 9 -19.01 44.93 -54.37
CA GLU A 9 -17.96 44.39 -53.51
C GLU A 9 -18.17 44.87 -52.07
N GLN A 10 -17.69 44.10 -51.10
CA GLN A 10 -16.88 44.68 -50.03
C GLN A 10 -15.95 43.62 -49.41
N LEU A 11 -14.79 44.07 -48.97
CA LEU A 11 -13.67 43.22 -48.57
C LEU A 11 -13.88 42.60 -47.19
N ASN A 12 -13.34 41.39 -46.97
CA ASN A 12 -12.70 41.07 -45.69
C ASN A 12 -11.60 40.02 -45.86
N THR A 13 -10.35 40.48 -45.87
CA THR A 13 -9.14 39.69 -46.07
C THR A 13 -8.63 39.08 -44.76
N TYR A 14 -9.08 37.88 -44.42
CA TYR A 14 -8.48 37.11 -43.33
C TYR A 14 -7.10 36.53 -43.74
N PRO A 15 -6.01 36.80 -42.99
CA PRO A 15 -4.68 36.34 -43.36
C PRO A 15 -4.52 34.83 -43.15
N LYS A 16 -4.01 34.13 -44.16
CA LYS A 16 -3.66 32.70 -44.08
C LYS A 16 -2.59 32.49 -43.00
N SER A 17 -2.96 31.88 -41.88
CA SER A 17 -2.05 31.60 -40.77
C SER A 17 -1.01 30.54 -41.17
N LYS A 18 0.26 30.95 -41.21
CA LYS A 18 1.39 30.06 -41.56
C LYS A 18 1.54 28.91 -40.55
N SER A 19 2.05 27.79 -41.02
CA SER A 19 2.12 26.50 -40.33
C SER A 19 2.89 26.53 -39.00
N LYS A 20 2.17 26.43 -37.87
CA LYS A 20 2.76 26.16 -36.54
C LYS A 20 3.00 24.66 -36.30
N SER A 21 3.72 23.99 -37.19
CA SER A 21 3.91 22.53 -37.18
C SER A 21 5.35 22.06 -37.36
N ASN A 22 6.29 22.52 -36.51
CA ASN A 22 7.59 21.84 -36.33
C ASN A 22 8.24 22.01 -34.94
N VAL A 23 8.02 23.13 -34.23
CA VAL A 23 8.74 23.45 -32.96
C VAL A 23 8.50 22.41 -31.84
N LEU A 24 7.36 21.72 -31.83
CA LEU A 24 7.00 20.77 -30.76
C LEU A 24 7.74 19.42 -30.79
N LYS A 25 8.53 19.10 -31.82
CA LYS A 25 9.11 17.74 -32.00
C LYS A 25 10.32 17.41 -31.10
N GLN A 26 10.99 18.40 -30.50
CA GLN A 26 12.32 18.20 -29.87
C GLN A 26 12.34 17.66 -28.42
N PHE A 27 11.20 17.50 -27.75
CA PHE A 27 11.15 17.07 -26.33
C PHE A 27 10.52 15.69 -26.09
N TYR A 28 10.29 14.89 -27.14
CA TYR A 28 9.70 13.55 -27.00
C TYR A 28 10.77 12.46 -26.94
N PRO A 29 10.81 11.64 -25.87
CA PRO A 29 11.65 10.46 -25.83
C PRO A 29 11.29 9.43 -26.91
N ASN A 30 12.22 8.50 -27.17
CA ASN A 30 12.09 7.53 -28.25
C ASN A 30 11.32 6.27 -27.86
N SER A 31 11.10 5.98 -26.57
CA SER A 31 10.24 4.86 -26.18
C SER A 31 8.78 5.08 -26.53
N SER A 32 8.17 4.05 -27.12
CA SER A 32 6.73 3.99 -27.41
C SER A 32 5.86 3.99 -26.14
N LEU A 33 6.43 3.72 -24.96
CA LEU A 33 5.75 3.77 -23.66
C LEU A 33 5.54 5.21 -23.19
N VAL A 34 6.61 6.02 -23.18
CA VAL A 34 6.58 7.36 -22.56
C VAL A 34 6.01 8.43 -23.47
N ARG A 35 5.93 8.18 -24.78
CA ARG A 35 5.03 8.94 -25.67
C ARG A 35 3.55 8.88 -25.23
N ARG A 36 3.15 7.96 -24.33
CA ARG A 36 1.77 7.71 -23.88
C ARG A 36 1.47 8.02 -22.39
N ALA A 37 2.39 8.56 -21.59
CA ALA A 37 2.25 8.66 -20.11
C ALA A 37 2.41 10.10 -19.54
N ARG A 38 1.40 10.67 -18.82
CA ARG A 38 1.35 12.09 -18.34
C ARG A 38 0.43 12.30 -17.07
N LEU A 39 0.77 13.16 -16.06
CA LEU A 39 0.11 13.34 -14.70
C LEU A 39 0.24 14.79 -14.09
N ILE A 40 -0.07 15.23 -12.84
CA ILE A 40 0.33 16.61 -12.26
C ILE A 40 0.77 16.54 -10.77
N PRO A 41 1.40 17.58 -10.15
CA PRO A 41 2.08 18.78 -10.67
C PRO A 41 3.54 18.98 -10.16
N LYS A 42 4.24 19.94 -10.78
CA LYS A 42 5.28 20.74 -10.13
C LYS A 42 4.80 21.42 -8.83
N ARG A 43 5.62 21.37 -7.78
CA ARG A 43 6.19 22.61 -7.17
C ARG A 43 7.54 22.41 -6.47
N ARG A 44 7.96 21.16 -6.28
CA ARG A 44 9.38 20.75 -6.12
C ARG A 44 9.72 19.72 -7.19
N ARG A 45 10.97 19.67 -7.66
CA ARG A 45 11.46 18.62 -8.57
C ARG A 45 11.63 17.32 -7.78
N ARG A 46 10.58 16.50 -7.70
CA ARG A 46 10.67 15.08 -7.28
C ARG A 46 10.32 14.23 -8.49
N HIS A 47 11.15 13.23 -8.79
CA HIS A 47 10.89 12.31 -9.89
C HIS A 47 9.71 11.40 -9.53
N PHE A 48 8.95 10.92 -10.52
CA PHE A 48 7.86 9.99 -10.25
C PHE A 48 8.38 8.62 -9.82
N ILE A 49 9.47 8.16 -10.44
CA ILE A 49 10.29 7.01 -10.03
C ILE A 49 11.69 7.54 -9.71
N HIS A 50 12.29 7.10 -8.60
CA HIS A 50 13.61 7.53 -8.15
C HIS A 50 14.70 6.52 -8.55
N GLN A 51 14.36 5.23 -8.47
CA GLN A 51 15.23 4.11 -8.82
C GLN A 51 14.38 3.02 -9.48
N ILE A 52 14.90 2.43 -10.55
CA ILE A 52 14.42 1.19 -11.17
C ILE A 52 15.49 0.14 -10.91
N LEU A 53 15.08 -1.06 -10.49
CA LEU A 53 15.96 -2.23 -10.35
C LEU A 53 15.34 -3.42 -11.11
N ILE A 54 16.17 -4.32 -11.63
CA ILE A 54 15.77 -5.71 -11.87
C ILE A 54 16.72 -6.59 -11.08
N ILE A 55 16.13 -7.46 -10.27
CA ILE A 55 16.84 -8.37 -9.38
C ILE A 55 16.57 -9.78 -9.83
N GLY A 56 17.62 -10.47 -10.27
CA GLY A 56 17.62 -11.90 -10.57
C GLY A 56 18.23 -12.69 -9.43
N LEU A 57 18.46 -13.98 -9.69
CA LEU A 57 19.22 -14.85 -8.82
C LEU A 57 20.56 -15.19 -9.50
N LYS A 58 21.66 -15.08 -8.76
CA LYS A 58 23.02 -15.42 -9.20
C LYS A 58 23.58 -16.50 -8.29
N ASP A 59 24.44 -17.37 -8.82
CA ASP A 59 25.17 -18.32 -7.98
C ASP A 59 26.09 -17.54 -7.01
N ARG A 60 26.09 -17.95 -5.73
CA ARG A 60 26.85 -17.35 -4.63
C ARG A 60 28.35 -17.28 -4.92
N SER A 61 28.89 -18.20 -5.72
CA SER A 61 30.29 -18.18 -6.18
C SER A 61 30.61 -16.98 -7.08
N ARG A 62 29.65 -16.54 -7.91
CA ARG A 62 29.76 -15.41 -8.86
C ARG A 62 29.20 -14.09 -8.31
N ALA A 63 28.73 -14.06 -7.05
CA ALA A 63 28.12 -12.90 -6.42
C ALA A 63 29.14 -12.05 -5.65
N THR A 64 28.92 -10.74 -5.59
CA THR A 64 29.82 -9.78 -4.91
C THR A 64 29.77 -9.94 -3.39
N ASP A 65 30.82 -9.48 -2.69
CA ASP A 65 30.85 -9.48 -1.22
C ASP A 65 29.67 -8.75 -0.58
N TYR A 66 29.17 -7.70 -1.24
CA TYR A 66 27.97 -6.99 -0.82
C TYR A 66 26.72 -7.88 -0.91
N GLU A 67 26.51 -8.59 -2.01
CA GLU A 67 25.38 -9.50 -2.19
C GLU A 67 25.47 -10.72 -1.26
N ARG A 68 26.68 -11.26 -1.07
CA ARG A 68 26.96 -12.32 -0.10
C ARG A 68 26.70 -11.84 1.34
N GLY A 69 27.04 -10.61 1.67
CA GLY A 69 26.68 -9.98 2.95
C GLY A 69 25.17 -9.79 3.14
N CYS A 70 24.43 -9.43 2.09
CA CYS A 70 22.97 -9.22 2.15
C CYS A 70 22.17 -10.46 2.58
N VAL A 71 22.65 -11.67 2.27
CA VAL A 71 21.99 -12.94 2.65
C VAL A 71 22.43 -13.47 4.03
N GLY A 72 23.45 -12.88 4.64
CA GLY A 72 23.99 -13.30 5.94
C GLY A 72 24.35 -14.79 5.99
N THR A 73 23.92 -15.46 7.05
CA THR A 73 24.18 -16.88 7.33
C THR A 73 23.37 -17.87 6.48
N SER A 74 22.54 -17.40 5.53
CA SER A 74 21.82 -18.28 4.60
C SER A 74 22.79 -19.21 3.85
N SER A 75 22.48 -20.50 3.79
CA SER A 75 23.24 -21.51 3.03
C SER A 75 22.83 -21.61 1.55
N ALA A 76 21.94 -20.73 1.06
CA ALA A 76 21.47 -20.76 -0.32
C ALA A 76 22.60 -20.60 -1.34
N GLN A 77 22.60 -21.49 -2.36
CA GLN A 77 23.50 -21.41 -3.51
C GLN A 77 23.11 -20.27 -4.46
N MET A 78 21.82 -20.09 -4.73
CA MET A 78 21.31 -19.00 -5.56
C MET A 78 20.89 -17.83 -4.66
N ILE A 79 21.44 -16.64 -4.89
CA ILE A 79 21.18 -15.44 -4.07
C ILE A 79 20.71 -14.24 -4.91
N PRO A 80 19.88 -13.33 -4.36
CA PRO A 80 19.41 -12.14 -5.06
C PRO A 80 20.56 -11.20 -5.46
N SER A 81 20.58 -10.78 -6.73
CA SER A 81 21.63 -9.94 -7.35
C SER A 81 21.00 -8.87 -8.24
N VAL A 82 21.64 -7.70 -8.38
CA VAL A 82 21.10 -6.59 -9.18
C VAL A 82 21.55 -6.70 -10.64
N ASN A 83 20.77 -7.40 -11.46
CA ASN A 83 21.02 -7.55 -12.89
C ASN A 83 20.88 -6.23 -13.68
N PHE A 84 20.08 -5.27 -13.19
CA PHE A 84 19.94 -3.94 -13.81
C PHE A 84 19.59 -2.88 -12.77
N ALA A 85 20.15 -1.68 -12.91
CA ALA A 85 19.79 -0.51 -12.12
C ALA A 85 19.74 0.75 -13.00
N TYR A 86 18.66 1.53 -12.89
CA TYR A 86 18.59 2.87 -13.48
C TYR A 86 17.96 3.89 -12.50
N PRO A 87 18.69 4.94 -12.07
CA PRO A 87 20.08 5.25 -12.41
C PRO A 87 21.06 4.18 -11.90
N PRO A 88 22.33 4.17 -12.35
CA PRO A 88 23.36 3.34 -11.73
C PRO A 88 23.46 3.66 -10.23
N MET A 89 23.40 2.64 -9.37
CA MET A 89 23.26 2.83 -7.91
C MET A 89 24.44 3.56 -7.27
N GLY A 90 25.66 3.34 -7.77
CA GLY A 90 26.89 3.95 -7.22
C GLY A 90 27.02 3.72 -5.72
N SER A 91 27.29 4.78 -4.97
CA SER A 91 27.36 4.76 -3.50
C SER A 91 26.03 4.47 -2.80
N ASN A 92 24.89 4.59 -3.47
CA ASN A 92 23.58 4.26 -2.89
C ASN A 92 23.28 2.75 -2.89
N SER A 93 24.21 1.90 -3.34
CA SER A 93 24.02 0.44 -3.38
C SER A 93 23.51 -0.14 -2.07
N ARG A 94 24.08 0.32 -0.95
CA ARG A 94 23.70 -0.05 0.44
C ARG A 94 22.26 0.31 0.85
N GLN A 95 21.59 1.21 0.13
CA GLN A 95 20.20 1.59 0.40
C GLN A 95 19.19 0.58 -0.19
N PHE A 96 19.63 -0.27 -1.11
CA PHE A 96 18.78 -1.25 -1.79
C PHE A 96 19.41 -2.66 -1.76
N PRO A 97 19.55 -3.31 -0.58
CA PRO A 97 19.95 -4.71 -0.49
C PRO A 97 19.03 -5.61 -1.35
N PRO A 98 19.53 -6.42 -2.29
CA PRO A 98 18.68 -7.09 -3.28
C PRO A 98 17.69 -8.07 -2.65
N VAL A 99 18.08 -8.66 -1.52
CA VAL A 99 17.21 -9.52 -0.70
C VAL A 99 15.89 -8.84 -0.31
N LEU A 100 15.86 -7.51 -0.09
CA LEU A 100 14.65 -6.82 0.38
C LEU A 100 13.47 -6.92 -0.60
N PHE A 101 13.78 -7.15 -1.88
CA PHE A 101 12.82 -7.16 -2.98
C PHE A 101 12.63 -8.56 -3.57
N TYR A 102 13.39 -9.55 -3.10
CA TYR A 102 13.25 -10.95 -3.50
C TYR A 102 13.10 -11.82 -2.23
N PRO A 103 12.00 -11.63 -1.46
CA PRO A 103 11.88 -12.15 -0.10
C PRO A 103 11.85 -13.68 -0.01
N ASP A 104 11.46 -14.38 -1.08
CA ASP A 104 11.28 -15.83 -1.14
C ASP A 104 12.41 -16.60 -1.83
N PHE A 105 13.59 -15.98 -2.01
CA PHE A 105 14.72 -16.57 -2.76
C PHE A 105 15.16 -17.96 -2.26
N THR A 106 14.97 -18.26 -0.97
CA THR A 106 15.29 -19.55 -0.34
C THR A 106 14.24 -20.64 -0.59
N LYS A 107 13.13 -20.31 -1.27
CA LYS A 107 11.97 -21.19 -1.53
C LYS A 107 11.44 -21.10 -2.97
N CYS A 108 12.27 -20.67 -3.93
CA CYS A 108 11.92 -20.49 -5.36
C CYS A 108 11.38 -21.72 -6.11
N THR A 109 11.31 -22.90 -5.47
CA THR A 109 10.67 -24.10 -6.03
C THR A 109 9.14 -24.07 -5.98
N ILE A 110 8.52 -23.14 -5.23
CA ILE A 110 7.05 -23.08 -5.05
C ILE A 110 6.51 -21.72 -5.51
N GLN A 111 6.37 -21.53 -6.83
CA GLN A 111 5.60 -20.44 -7.42
C GLN A 111 4.49 -20.97 -8.32
N ARG A 112 3.33 -20.31 -8.30
CA ARG A 112 2.16 -20.66 -9.12
C ARG A 112 2.45 -20.32 -10.58
N LYS A 113 2.10 -21.22 -11.51
CA LYS A 113 2.54 -21.16 -12.92
C LYS A 113 2.06 -19.92 -13.69
N GLU A 114 1.02 -19.22 -13.23
CA GLU A 114 0.23 -18.29 -14.05
C GLU A 114 -0.06 -16.96 -13.33
N GLY A 115 0.92 -16.05 -13.29
CA GLY A 115 0.71 -14.70 -12.77
C GLY A 115 1.92 -13.77 -12.84
N LEU A 116 1.64 -12.46 -12.86
CA LEU A 116 2.59 -11.42 -12.47
C LEU A 116 2.36 -11.14 -10.98
N GLU A 117 3.19 -11.71 -10.10
CA GLU A 117 3.09 -11.48 -8.66
C GLU A 117 3.55 -10.05 -8.35
N ALA A 118 2.77 -9.31 -7.54
CA ALA A 118 3.02 -7.91 -7.24
C ALA A 118 2.92 -7.64 -5.74
N PHE A 119 3.97 -7.06 -5.15
CA PHE A 119 4.02 -6.72 -3.73
C PHE A 119 4.75 -5.38 -3.47
N PRO A 120 4.18 -4.46 -2.68
CA PRO A 120 4.88 -3.24 -2.27
C PRO A 120 5.71 -3.48 -1.00
N VAL A 121 7.00 -3.15 -1.06
CA VAL A 121 7.88 -3.04 0.13
C VAL A 121 7.97 -1.57 0.54
N VAL A 122 7.86 -1.27 1.84
CA VAL A 122 7.96 0.12 2.34
C VAL A 122 9.32 0.34 3.00
N LEU A 123 10.12 1.20 2.37
CA LEU A 123 11.39 1.69 2.87
C LEU A 123 11.13 2.95 3.70
N THR A 124 11.58 2.97 4.96
CA THR A 124 11.41 4.12 5.86
C THR A 124 12.78 4.75 6.12
N ASN A 125 12.91 6.08 5.98
CA ASN A 125 14.16 6.78 6.27
C ASN A 125 14.28 7.17 7.75
N GLU A 126 15.44 7.71 8.15
CA GLU A 126 15.75 8.23 9.49
C GLU A 126 14.74 9.27 10.03
N LYS A 127 13.94 9.89 9.16
CA LYS A 127 12.94 10.93 9.49
C LYS A 127 11.51 10.37 9.57
N GLY A 128 11.33 9.07 9.32
CA GLY A 128 10.02 8.43 9.21
C GLY A 128 9.31 8.69 7.88
N ASP A 129 9.94 9.33 6.88
CA ASP A 129 9.38 9.43 5.53
C ASP A 129 9.34 8.04 4.90
N ARG A 130 8.23 7.72 4.22
CA ARG A 130 8.04 6.46 3.51
C ARG A 130 8.37 6.59 2.03
N THR A 131 9.09 5.61 1.51
CA THR A 131 9.28 5.36 0.08
C THR A 131 8.79 3.96 -0.24
N PHE A 132 8.02 3.80 -1.30
CA PHE A 132 7.44 2.54 -1.74
C PHE A 132 8.29 1.92 -2.84
N ALA A 133 8.74 0.69 -2.65
CA ALA A 133 9.38 -0.14 -3.66
C ALA A 133 8.36 -1.14 -4.18
N TYR A 134 7.75 -0.81 -5.33
CA TYR A 134 6.77 -1.67 -5.97
C TYR A 134 7.48 -2.79 -6.72
N CYS A 135 7.36 -4.01 -6.20
CA CYS A 135 8.05 -5.20 -6.71
C CYS A 135 7.08 -6.03 -7.56
N PHE A 136 7.55 -6.48 -8.72
CA PHE A 136 6.79 -7.27 -9.68
C PHE A 136 7.64 -8.46 -10.12
N LYS A 137 7.28 -9.67 -9.70
CA LYS A 137 8.03 -10.90 -9.99
C LYS A 137 7.51 -11.54 -11.26
N PHE A 138 8.41 -11.78 -12.22
CA PHE A 138 8.07 -12.18 -13.58
C PHE A 138 9.03 -13.24 -14.14
N LEU A 139 8.54 -14.03 -15.09
CA LEU A 139 9.36 -15.00 -15.82
C LEU A 139 10.30 -14.26 -16.81
N SER A 140 11.58 -14.28 -16.50
CA SER A 140 12.67 -13.79 -17.34
C SER A 140 12.95 -14.78 -18.48
N LYS A 141 12.46 -14.46 -19.68
CA LYS A 141 12.74 -15.26 -20.88
C LYS A 141 14.11 -14.84 -21.44
N ASN A 142 15.06 -15.77 -21.37
CA ASN A 142 16.39 -15.70 -22.00
C ASN A 142 17.16 -14.39 -21.74
N TRP A 143 17.21 -13.96 -20.48
CA TRP A 143 18.17 -12.94 -20.02
C TRP A 143 19.56 -13.55 -19.83
N VAL A 144 20.13 -14.03 -20.93
CA VAL A 144 21.58 -14.16 -21.04
C VAL A 144 22.06 -12.78 -21.48
N LEU A 145 22.65 -12.03 -20.55
CA LEU A 145 23.75 -11.16 -20.95
C LEU A 145 24.88 -12.11 -21.31
N GLU A 146 25.38 -12.01 -22.52
CA GLU A 146 26.49 -12.83 -22.99
C GLU A 146 27.76 -12.38 -22.25
N GLU A 147 28.07 -13.04 -21.14
CA GLU A 147 29.43 -13.17 -20.60
C GLU A 147 30.08 -14.28 -21.44
N ASP A 148 31.17 -13.96 -22.15
CA ASP A 148 31.78 -14.78 -23.22
C ASP A 148 32.52 -16.05 -22.73
N ASP A 149 31.84 -16.91 -21.97
CA ASP A 149 32.32 -18.22 -21.52
C ASP A 149 32.25 -19.27 -22.66
N GLU A 150 33.07 -19.11 -23.72
CA GLU A 150 33.11 -20.02 -24.89
C GLU A 150 33.48 -21.49 -24.57
N HIS A 151 33.92 -21.81 -23.36
CA HIS A 151 34.55 -23.11 -23.03
C HIS A 151 33.85 -23.85 -21.88
N SER A 152 32.64 -24.36 -22.13
CA SER A 152 31.96 -25.30 -21.22
C SER A 152 31.21 -26.40 -21.96
N ASN A 153 31.62 -27.66 -21.78
CA ASN A 153 31.05 -28.82 -22.47
C ASN A 153 29.62 -29.15 -22.02
N LYS A 154 28.74 -29.53 -22.97
CA LYS A 154 27.33 -29.87 -22.72
C LYS A 154 27.12 -31.33 -22.34
N SER A 155 27.15 -31.62 -21.04
CA SER A 155 26.54 -32.80 -20.39
C SER A 155 26.29 -32.42 -18.92
N THR A 156 25.15 -32.69 -18.27
CA THR A 156 24.14 -33.74 -18.50
C THR A 156 22.71 -33.22 -18.20
N LEU A 157 21.68 -34.07 -18.35
CA LEU A 157 20.24 -33.79 -18.28
C LEU A 157 19.70 -33.13 -16.98
N GLU A 158 18.71 -32.26 -17.19
CA GLU A 158 17.44 -32.10 -16.44
C GLU A 158 17.41 -31.71 -14.95
N SER A 159 18.50 -31.71 -14.19
CA SER A 159 18.40 -31.61 -12.72
C SER A 159 18.10 -30.22 -12.12
N VAL A 160 18.07 -29.13 -12.91
CA VAL A 160 17.53 -27.83 -12.44
C VAL A 160 16.83 -27.05 -13.57
N GLU A 161 15.52 -26.82 -13.42
CA GLU A 161 14.82 -25.70 -14.06
C GLU A 161 15.26 -24.38 -13.40
N ASN A 162 16.53 -23.99 -13.62
CA ASN A 162 17.19 -22.86 -12.95
C ASN A 162 16.29 -21.62 -12.91
N CYS A 163 15.89 -21.20 -11.71
CA CYS A 163 14.70 -20.40 -11.46
C CYS A 163 14.70 -19.09 -12.26
N LYS A 164 14.03 -19.10 -13.41
CA LYS A 164 13.99 -17.99 -14.39
C LYS A 164 13.14 -16.80 -13.93
N TYR A 165 13.05 -16.53 -12.63
CA TYR A 165 12.21 -15.49 -12.07
C TYR A 165 13.06 -14.28 -11.65
N SER A 166 12.74 -13.13 -12.20
CA SER A 166 13.33 -11.83 -11.83
C SER A 166 12.26 -10.93 -11.20
N VAL A 167 12.68 -10.01 -10.34
CA VAL A 167 11.81 -8.98 -9.76
C VAL A 167 12.15 -7.62 -10.35
N LEU A 168 11.20 -6.98 -11.01
CA LEU A 168 11.25 -5.57 -11.38
C LEU A 168 10.82 -4.73 -10.17
N VAL A 169 11.62 -3.73 -9.79
CA VAL A 169 11.33 -2.84 -8.67
C VAL A 169 11.22 -1.39 -9.16
N PHE A 170 10.13 -0.71 -8.82
CA PHE A 170 9.98 0.74 -8.98
C PHE A 170 9.95 1.43 -7.62
N VAL A 171 10.98 2.22 -7.32
CA VAL A 171 11.10 2.98 -6.07
C VAL A 171 10.49 4.37 -6.23
N SER A 172 9.48 4.71 -5.43
CA SER A 172 8.72 5.95 -5.53
C SER A 172 8.21 6.47 -4.18
N VAL A 173 8.12 7.79 -4.01
CA VAL A 173 7.42 8.41 -2.87
C VAL A 173 5.91 8.52 -3.09
N PHE A 174 5.39 8.06 -4.23
CA PHE A 174 3.98 8.16 -4.61
C PHE A 174 3.24 6.84 -4.35
N SER A 175 2.19 6.87 -3.53
CA SER A 175 1.36 5.71 -3.20
C SER A 175 0.36 5.37 -4.34
N GLN A 176 0.83 4.77 -5.43
CA GLN A 176 0.06 4.63 -6.69
C GLN A 176 0.18 3.23 -7.32
N GLU A 177 -0.06 2.20 -6.51
CA GLU A 177 0.17 0.78 -6.85
C GLU A 177 -0.41 0.33 -8.20
N ASN A 178 -1.67 0.63 -8.48
CA ASN A 178 -2.34 0.28 -9.74
C ASN A 178 -1.64 0.87 -10.98
N LEU A 179 -1.11 2.08 -10.87
CA LEU A 179 -0.34 2.72 -11.94
C LEU A 179 1.01 2.02 -12.11
N PHE A 180 1.70 1.70 -11.01
CA PHE A 180 2.94 0.95 -11.09
C PHE A 180 2.75 -0.46 -11.65
N TYR A 181 1.65 -1.15 -11.34
CA TYR A 181 1.30 -2.45 -11.94
C TYR A 181 1.11 -2.35 -13.46
N GLN A 182 0.38 -1.34 -13.94
CA GLN A 182 0.20 -1.10 -15.38
C GLN A 182 1.51 -0.72 -16.08
N LEU A 183 2.36 0.11 -15.44
CA LEU A 183 3.70 0.45 -15.95
C LEU A 183 4.61 -0.76 -15.98
N ALA A 184 4.58 -1.61 -14.95
CA ALA A 184 5.39 -2.81 -14.85
C ALA A 184 5.00 -3.85 -15.90
N THR A 185 3.70 -4.06 -16.10
CA THR A 185 3.16 -4.94 -17.16
C THR A 185 3.66 -4.49 -18.54
N ASP A 186 3.53 -3.21 -18.88
CA ASP A 186 4.01 -2.65 -20.16
C ASP A 186 5.53 -2.75 -20.31
N PHE A 187 6.28 -2.49 -19.23
CA PHE A 187 7.74 -2.55 -19.21
C PHE A 187 8.24 -3.98 -19.42
N ILE A 188 7.73 -4.94 -18.63
CA ILE A 188 8.05 -6.37 -18.71
C ILE A 188 7.69 -6.93 -20.10
N CYS A 189 6.49 -6.66 -20.59
CA CYS A 189 6.05 -7.08 -21.93
C CYS A 189 6.85 -6.43 -23.09
N THR A 190 7.64 -5.39 -22.82
CA THR A 190 8.53 -4.78 -23.82
C THR A 190 9.96 -5.32 -23.72
N ILE A 191 10.54 -5.41 -22.51
CA ILE A 191 11.89 -6.00 -22.32
C ILE A 191 11.94 -7.51 -22.62
N GLN A 192 10.83 -8.23 -22.49
CA GLN A 192 10.70 -9.64 -22.92
C GLN A 192 10.63 -9.80 -24.46
N LYS A 193 10.40 -8.72 -25.21
CA LYS A 193 10.39 -8.71 -26.69
C LYS A 193 11.69 -8.15 -27.28
N ASP A 194 12.31 -7.22 -26.55
CA ASP A 194 13.57 -6.59 -26.92
C ASP A 194 14.23 -6.04 -25.64
N SER A 195 15.25 -6.76 -25.16
CA SER A 195 16.02 -6.40 -23.97
C SER A 195 16.83 -5.12 -24.16
N THR A 196 17.29 -4.82 -25.38
CA THR A 196 18.12 -3.63 -25.69
C THR A 196 17.41 -2.32 -25.35
N LYS A 197 16.07 -2.31 -25.43
CA LYS A 197 15.24 -1.16 -25.08
C LYS A 197 15.29 -0.78 -23.60
N ILE A 198 15.75 -1.65 -22.68
CA ILE A 198 15.61 -1.40 -21.24
C ILE A 198 16.24 -0.07 -20.79
N TYR A 199 17.45 0.26 -21.26
CA TYR A 199 18.10 1.50 -20.85
C TYR A 199 17.31 2.75 -21.28
N THR A 200 16.78 2.73 -22.52
CA THR A 200 15.91 3.80 -23.02
C THR A 200 14.62 3.89 -22.22
N MET A 201 14.00 2.75 -21.91
CA MET A 201 12.76 2.70 -21.13
C MET A 201 12.97 3.14 -19.67
N GLY A 202 14.10 2.79 -19.05
CA GLY A 202 14.43 3.23 -17.69
C GLY A 202 14.65 4.74 -17.61
N LYS A 203 15.42 5.29 -18.55
CA LYS A 203 15.61 6.74 -18.74
C LYS A 203 14.28 7.46 -18.94
N ASP A 204 13.45 6.93 -19.83
CA ASP A 204 12.19 7.55 -20.19
C ASP A 204 11.18 7.47 -19.01
N LEU A 205 11.14 6.36 -18.25
CA LEU A 205 10.33 6.23 -17.03
C LEU A 205 10.76 7.21 -15.92
N LEU A 206 12.05 7.47 -15.76
CA LEU A 206 12.56 8.48 -14.82
C LEU A 206 12.26 9.93 -15.26
N ALA A 207 12.03 10.13 -16.57
CA ALA A 207 11.59 11.39 -17.15
C ALA A 207 10.06 11.62 -17.04
N LEU A 208 9.31 10.70 -16.41
CA LEU A 208 7.88 10.90 -16.15
C LEU A 208 7.66 12.09 -15.20
N THR A 209 7.10 13.16 -15.78
CA THR A 209 6.72 14.43 -15.14
C THR A 209 5.25 14.78 -15.44
N LEU A 210 4.81 16.01 -15.13
CA LEU A 210 3.43 16.23 -14.70
C LEU A 210 2.83 17.68 -14.96
N THR A 211 1.80 18.07 -15.75
CA THR A 211 0.88 17.50 -16.82
C THR A 211 -0.64 17.05 -16.60
N THR A 212 -1.44 17.37 -15.54
CA THR A 212 -2.95 17.19 -15.46
C THR A 212 -3.72 18.41 -15.99
N SER A 213 -3.38 18.87 -17.19
CA SER A 213 -4.42 19.57 -17.96
C SER A 213 -5.52 18.54 -18.32
N GLU A 214 -6.74 19.01 -18.47
CA GLU A 214 -7.86 18.16 -18.88
C GLU A 214 -7.65 17.58 -20.30
N GLU A 215 -7.05 18.38 -21.19
CA GLU A 215 -6.50 17.96 -22.47
C GLU A 215 -5.49 16.80 -22.35
N ALA A 216 -4.60 16.83 -21.35
CA ALA A 216 -3.63 15.76 -21.15
C ALA A 216 -4.26 14.50 -20.53
N TYR A 217 -5.30 14.65 -19.70
CA TYR A 217 -6.10 13.52 -19.19
C TYR A 217 -6.73 12.72 -20.34
N GLN A 218 -7.33 13.42 -21.33
CA GLN A 218 -7.95 12.80 -22.51
C GLN A 218 -6.95 12.02 -23.40
N ASN A 219 -5.66 12.38 -23.37
CA ASN A 219 -4.64 11.90 -24.29
C ASN A 219 -3.58 10.97 -23.64
N SER A 220 -3.82 10.47 -22.42
CA SER A 220 -2.85 9.65 -21.68
C SER A 220 -3.34 8.22 -21.48
N LYS A 221 -2.48 7.23 -21.77
CA LYS A 221 -2.75 5.81 -21.42
C LYS A 221 -2.79 5.62 -19.90
N TYR A 222 -1.99 6.40 -19.19
CA TYR A 222 -1.82 6.33 -17.74
C TYR A 222 -2.43 7.55 -17.08
N VAL A 223 -3.35 7.32 -16.14
CA VAL A 223 -4.11 8.36 -15.46
C VAL A 223 -4.14 8.06 -13.97
N ILE A 224 -3.74 9.03 -13.13
CA ILE A 224 -4.08 9.03 -11.70
C ILE A 224 -5.40 9.80 -11.54
N PRO A 225 -6.49 9.16 -11.09
CA PRO A 225 -7.71 9.86 -10.72
C PRO A 225 -7.46 10.83 -9.55
N ASN A 226 -7.98 12.06 -9.64
CA ASN A 226 -7.90 13.03 -8.54
C ASN A 226 -8.52 12.52 -7.21
N ASP A 227 -9.40 11.53 -7.31
CA ASP A 227 -10.07 10.85 -6.19
C ASP A 227 -9.21 9.79 -5.47
N ASP A 228 -8.14 9.28 -6.06
CA ASP A 228 -7.47 8.05 -5.62
C ASP A 228 -6.58 8.20 -4.36
N ARG A 229 -6.59 9.36 -3.68
CA ARG A 229 -5.81 9.58 -2.44
C ARG A 229 -6.30 8.80 -1.20
N GLY A 230 -7.12 7.75 -1.39
CA GLY A 230 -7.60 6.87 -0.31
C GLY A 230 -8.30 5.58 -0.73
N ARG A 231 -8.94 5.51 -1.91
CA ARG A 231 -9.94 4.48 -2.24
C ARG A 231 -9.44 3.06 -2.60
N LYS A 232 -8.13 2.81 -2.73
CA LYS A 232 -7.61 1.64 -3.49
C LYS A 232 -6.62 0.73 -2.76
N TYR A 233 -6.58 0.77 -1.43
CA TYR A 233 -5.92 -0.26 -0.62
C TYR A 233 -6.88 -1.40 -0.22
N SER A 234 -8.13 -1.35 -0.68
CA SER A 234 -9.23 -2.22 -0.26
C SER A 234 -9.64 -3.27 -1.31
N THR A 235 -9.20 -3.16 -2.57
CA THR A 235 -9.66 -4.04 -3.66
C THR A 235 -9.23 -5.49 -3.43
N GLY A 236 -7.98 -5.70 -3.01
CA GLY A 236 -7.49 -7.03 -2.59
C GLY A 236 -8.23 -7.59 -1.37
N VAL A 237 -8.60 -6.71 -0.43
CA VAL A 237 -9.37 -7.09 0.77
C VAL A 237 -10.80 -7.52 0.43
N SER A 238 -11.47 -6.84 -0.51
CA SER A 238 -12.86 -7.16 -0.87
C SER A 238 -13.00 -8.41 -1.74
N GLU A 239 -12.03 -8.71 -2.60
CA GLU A 239 -12.06 -9.92 -3.45
C GLU A 239 -11.62 -11.19 -2.71
N SER A 240 -10.63 -11.10 -1.80
CA SER A 240 -10.12 -12.24 -1.02
C SER A 240 -11.16 -12.91 -0.10
N ILE A 241 -12.26 -12.22 0.24
CA ILE A 241 -13.30 -12.74 1.15
C ILE A 241 -14.40 -13.50 0.38
N GLY A 242 -14.51 -13.28 -0.93
CA GLY A 242 -15.58 -13.84 -1.75
C GLY A 242 -15.28 -15.21 -2.36
N ARG A 243 -14.01 -15.62 -2.41
CA ARG A 243 -13.56 -16.85 -3.08
C ARG A 243 -13.03 -17.86 -2.07
N LYS A 244 -13.42 -19.14 -2.24
CA LYS A 244 -12.52 -20.24 -1.91
C LYS A 244 -11.38 -20.21 -2.92
N GLU A 245 -10.20 -20.59 -2.47
CA GLU A 245 -8.94 -20.56 -3.21
C GLU A 245 -8.42 -19.13 -3.56
N ASP A 246 -7.20 -18.88 -3.10
CA ASP A 246 -6.18 -18.04 -3.74
C ASP A 246 -6.48 -16.56 -4.00
N ASN A 247 -6.48 -15.76 -2.93
CA ASN A 247 -5.38 -14.81 -2.65
C ASN A 247 -5.56 -14.15 -1.27
N CYS A 248 -4.50 -13.51 -0.72
CA CYS A 248 -4.53 -12.91 0.61
C CYS A 248 -3.69 -11.61 0.68
N ASP A 249 -4.30 -10.50 0.28
CA ASP A 249 -3.62 -9.21 0.07
C ASP A 249 -4.03 -8.14 1.10
N TRP A 250 -4.00 -8.52 2.39
CA TRP A 250 -4.76 -7.86 3.46
C TRP A 250 -4.07 -6.70 4.19
N LEU A 251 -2.73 -6.64 4.19
CA LEU A 251 -1.93 -5.71 5.01
C LEU A 251 -1.80 -4.28 4.42
N LYS A 252 -2.61 -3.91 3.44
CA LYS A 252 -2.43 -2.68 2.64
C LYS A 252 -3.00 -1.39 3.26
N CYS A 253 -3.76 -1.47 4.36
CA CYS A 253 -4.46 -0.31 4.93
C CYS A 253 -3.65 0.42 6.03
N ASP A 254 -2.52 1.06 5.69
CA ASP A 254 -1.75 1.82 6.69
C ASP A 254 -1.17 3.17 6.21
N ARG A 255 -1.22 4.17 7.10
CA ARG A 255 -0.58 5.49 7.00
C ARG A 255 0.07 5.97 8.30
N CYS A 256 0.01 5.20 9.39
CA CYS A 256 0.48 5.57 10.72
C CYS A 256 1.64 4.68 11.24
N PHE A 257 1.68 3.38 10.91
CA PHE A 257 2.72 2.47 11.41
C PHE A 257 3.86 2.20 10.41
N GLN A 258 5.06 1.92 10.94
CA GLN A 258 6.21 1.46 10.15
C GLN A 258 5.93 0.04 9.65
N SER A 259 5.49 -0.07 8.39
CA SER A 259 5.16 -1.34 7.75
C SER A 259 6.41 -2.01 7.17
N SER A 260 7.24 -2.61 8.02
CA SER A 260 8.38 -3.41 7.56
C SER A 260 7.89 -4.73 6.97
N ALA A 261 8.23 -5.01 5.71
CA ALA A 261 8.29 -6.39 5.27
C ALA A 261 9.48 -7.01 6.02
N SER A 262 9.23 -7.92 6.96
CA SER A 262 10.29 -8.54 7.75
C SER A 262 10.86 -9.72 6.96
N LEU A 263 12.04 -9.47 6.40
CA LEU A 263 12.75 -10.36 5.49
C LEU A 263 13.63 -11.38 6.22
N TYR A 264 14.11 -12.38 5.49
CA TYR A 264 14.93 -13.48 6.02
C TYR A 264 16.17 -12.99 6.83
N SER A 265 16.75 -11.83 6.47
CA SER A 265 17.88 -11.18 7.14
C SER A 265 17.50 -10.05 8.10
N GLN A 266 16.20 -9.83 8.36
CA GLN A 266 15.68 -8.76 9.24
C GLN A 266 14.61 -9.26 10.22
N ILE A 267 14.40 -10.58 10.32
CA ILE A 267 13.41 -11.23 11.19
C ILE A 267 13.62 -10.96 12.68
N GLU A 268 14.86 -10.63 13.08
CA GLU A 268 15.21 -10.21 14.44
C GLU A 268 14.54 -8.88 14.86
N LEU A 269 14.04 -8.07 13.90
CA LEU A 269 13.25 -6.87 14.20
C LEU A 269 11.91 -7.18 14.89
N CYS A 270 11.46 -8.44 14.91
CA CYS A 270 10.31 -8.88 15.70
C CYS A 270 10.54 -8.78 17.22
N TYR A 271 11.79 -8.66 17.70
CA TYR A 271 12.08 -8.37 19.11
C TYR A 271 11.89 -6.90 19.50
N ASN A 272 11.52 -6.01 18.58
CA ASN A 272 11.41 -4.59 18.87
C ASN A 272 10.25 -4.30 19.85
N PRO A 273 10.50 -3.79 21.08
CA PRO A 273 9.47 -3.52 22.08
C PRO A 273 8.62 -2.27 21.77
N THR A 274 8.91 -1.54 20.68
CA THR A 274 8.09 -0.42 20.21
C THR A 274 7.01 -0.89 19.23
N PRO A 275 5.75 -0.39 19.29
CA PRO A 275 4.66 -0.91 18.46
C PRO A 275 4.93 -0.86 16.95
N TYR A 276 5.08 -2.04 16.36
CA TYR A 276 5.33 -2.25 14.92
C TYR A 276 4.17 -2.99 14.25
N ILE A 277 4.13 -2.97 12.90
CA ILE A 277 3.28 -3.85 12.09
C ILE A 277 4.16 -4.40 10.97
N CYS A 278 4.38 -5.72 10.94
CA CYS A 278 5.26 -6.34 9.95
C CYS A 278 4.53 -7.38 9.08
N GLY A 279 4.85 -7.40 7.79
CA GLY A 279 4.48 -8.49 6.88
C GLY A 279 5.59 -9.55 6.86
N ILE A 280 5.25 -10.81 7.12
CA ILE A 280 6.23 -11.93 7.12
C ILE A 280 5.70 -13.05 6.23
N LEU A 281 6.54 -13.56 5.32
CA LEU A 281 6.18 -14.71 4.50
C LEU A 281 6.09 -15.98 5.37
N ARG A 282 4.99 -16.70 5.20
CA ARG A 282 4.47 -17.70 6.15
C ARG A 282 5.41 -18.86 6.48
N TYR A 283 6.30 -19.24 5.57
CA TYR A 283 7.31 -20.27 5.83
C TYR A 283 8.41 -19.84 6.83
N ASN A 284 8.53 -18.54 7.15
CA ASN A 284 9.41 -18.04 8.21
C ASN A 284 8.76 -18.10 9.60
N LEU A 285 7.48 -18.47 9.72
CA LEU A 285 6.72 -18.42 10.99
C LEU A 285 7.32 -19.31 12.09
N SER A 286 8.01 -20.41 11.75
CA SER A 286 8.74 -21.21 12.74
C SER A 286 9.86 -20.40 13.38
N ARG A 287 10.69 -19.73 12.57
CA ARG A 287 11.78 -18.86 13.03
C ARG A 287 11.25 -17.64 13.80
N VAL A 288 10.10 -17.08 13.42
CA VAL A 288 9.42 -16.05 14.24
C VAL A 288 9.06 -16.61 15.62
N LYS A 289 8.50 -17.83 15.69
CA LYS A 289 8.14 -18.47 16.97
C LYS A 289 9.37 -18.79 17.83
N GLU A 290 10.44 -19.31 17.21
CA GLU A 290 11.73 -19.60 17.86
C GLU A 290 12.35 -18.34 18.46
N LEU A 291 12.27 -17.20 17.76
CA LEU A 291 12.73 -15.91 18.24
C LEU A 291 11.84 -15.37 19.37
N LEU A 292 10.52 -15.30 19.17
CA LEU A 292 9.61 -14.70 20.16
C LEU A 292 9.43 -15.54 21.44
N CYS A 293 9.68 -16.85 21.40
CA CYS A 293 9.50 -17.76 22.55
C CYS A 293 10.72 -18.69 22.73
N PRO A 294 11.93 -18.17 23.03
CA PRO A 294 13.15 -18.98 23.06
C PRO A 294 13.18 -19.99 24.22
N TYR A 295 12.42 -19.73 25.29
CA TYR A 295 12.35 -20.56 26.50
C TYR A 295 10.92 -21.04 26.85
N GLY A 296 9.95 -20.84 25.95
CA GLY A 296 8.57 -21.31 26.12
C GLY A 296 7.64 -20.45 27.00
N GLU A 297 8.12 -19.32 27.53
CA GLU A 297 7.29 -18.33 28.22
C GLU A 297 6.41 -17.51 27.24
N SER A 298 5.48 -16.71 27.77
CA SER A 298 4.21 -16.38 27.09
C SER A 298 4.31 -15.42 25.89
N GLN A 299 3.31 -15.51 25.00
CA GLN A 299 3.22 -14.76 23.74
C GLN A 299 2.53 -13.39 23.87
N ASP A 300 2.35 -12.89 25.08
CA ASP A 300 1.27 -11.95 25.40
C ASP A 300 1.46 -10.54 24.81
N GLU A 301 2.67 -10.21 24.34
CA GLU A 301 3.00 -8.90 23.75
C GLU A 301 2.86 -8.84 22.22
N VAL A 302 2.77 -9.97 21.50
CA VAL A 302 2.80 -9.99 20.01
C VAL A 302 1.56 -10.65 19.41
N THR A 303 0.71 -9.85 18.75
CA THR A 303 -0.38 -10.36 17.92
C THR A 303 0.12 -10.79 16.53
N ILE A 304 0.00 -12.08 16.19
CA ILE A 304 0.29 -12.62 14.85
C ILE A 304 -1.03 -12.92 14.13
N VAL A 305 -1.12 -12.63 12.83
CA VAL A 305 -2.27 -13.01 11.99
C VAL A 305 -1.80 -13.94 10.87
N ASP A 306 -2.12 -15.24 10.95
CA ASP A 306 -1.97 -16.17 9.82
C ASP A 306 -3.14 -15.92 8.87
N VAL A 307 -2.90 -15.02 7.91
CA VAL A 307 -3.89 -14.53 6.94
C VAL A 307 -4.42 -15.65 6.05
N GLU A 308 -3.58 -16.63 5.68
CA GLU A 308 -3.97 -17.79 4.86
C GLU A 308 -4.91 -18.74 5.61
N ARG A 309 -4.73 -18.90 6.94
CA ARG A 309 -5.65 -19.69 7.78
C ARG A 309 -6.82 -18.88 8.36
N GLY A 310 -6.77 -17.55 8.30
CA GLY A 310 -7.72 -16.68 9.00
C GLY A 310 -7.61 -16.76 10.52
N VAL A 311 -6.43 -17.06 11.06
CA VAL A 311 -6.18 -17.28 12.50
C VAL A 311 -5.42 -16.11 13.10
N VAL A 312 -5.81 -15.70 14.32
CA VAL A 312 -5.08 -14.72 15.14
C VAL A 312 -4.42 -15.47 16.31
N LEU A 313 -3.16 -15.12 16.60
CA LEU A 313 -2.38 -15.61 17.73
C LEU A 313 -1.96 -14.41 18.64
N PRO A 314 -1.73 -14.60 19.96
CA PRO A 314 -1.97 -15.83 20.73
C PRO A 314 -3.42 -16.30 20.59
N CYS A 315 -3.59 -17.60 20.35
CA CYS A 315 -4.92 -18.13 20.08
C CYS A 315 -5.76 -18.01 21.37
N LEU A 316 -7.06 -17.77 21.25
CA LEU A 316 -7.98 -17.81 22.41
C LEU A 316 -8.24 -19.26 22.84
N ALA A 317 -7.17 -19.92 23.29
CA ALA A 317 -7.08 -21.36 23.57
C ALA A 317 -7.78 -21.77 24.87
N ASP A 318 -8.00 -20.85 25.80
CA ASP A 318 -8.69 -21.11 27.08
C ASP A 318 -10.19 -21.43 26.92
N MET A 319 -10.75 -21.30 25.72
CA MET A 319 -12.09 -21.80 25.42
C MET A 319 -12.06 -23.31 25.13
N ASN A 320 -11.95 -24.07 26.21
CA ASN A 320 -12.00 -25.54 26.30
C ASN A 320 -13.33 -26.13 25.80
N THR A 321 -13.59 -26.05 24.50
CA THR A 321 -14.69 -26.72 23.82
C THR A 321 -14.21 -27.30 22.49
N GLY A 322 -14.37 -28.61 22.29
CA GLY A 322 -13.97 -29.34 21.07
C GLY A 322 -14.79 -29.00 19.81
N SER A 323 -15.40 -27.82 19.74
CA SER A 323 -16.12 -27.32 18.58
C SER A 323 -15.17 -27.00 17.43
N THR A 324 -15.27 -27.72 16.32
CA THR A 324 -14.46 -27.44 15.12
C THR A 324 -14.64 -25.98 14.64
N PHE A 325 -13.57 -25.37 14.14
CA PHE A 325 -13.46 -23.97 13.64
C PHE A 325 -14.48 -23.53 12.56
N LYS A 326 -15.43 -24.39 12.18
CA LYS A 326 -16.43 -24.15 11.11
C LYS A 326 -17.59 -23.26 11.55
N ASP A 327 -17.83 -23.05 12.85
CA ASP A 327 -18.90 -22.16 13.31
C ASP A 327 -18.55 -20.67 13.16
N LYS A 328 -19.36 -19.96 12.38
CA LYS A 328 -19.25 -18.52 12.13
C LYS A 328 -19.73 -17.68 13.32
N GLU A 329 -20.58 -18.22 14.19
CA GLU A 329 -20.97 -17.53 15.42
C GLU A 329 -19.85 -17.58 16.46
N PHE A 330 -19.30 -18.76 16.75
CA PHE A 330 -18.12 -18.94 17.60
C PHE A 330 -17.01 -17.96 17.22
N ASN A 331 -16.57 -17.95 15.96
CA ASN A 331 -15.53 -17.04 15.47
C ASN A 331 -15.89 -15.54 15.65
N THR A 332 -17.18 -15.19 15.59
CA THR A 332 -17.65 -13.81 15.85
C THR A 332 -17.61 -13.46 17.35
N ARG A 333 -17.99 -14.41 18.23
CA ARG A 333 -17.98 -14.24 19.69
C ARG A 333 -16.54 -14.16 20.21
N VAL A 334 -15.66 -15.04 19.72
CA VAL A 334 -14.21 -15.07 19.95
C VAL A 334 -13.57 -13.72 19.61
N LEU A 335 -13.78 -13.18 18.40
CA LEU A 335 -13.19 -11.90 18.00
C LEU A 335 -13.76 -10.70 18.78
N LEU A 336 -15.04 -10.72 19.16
CA LEU A 336 -15.62 -9.68 20.03
C LEU A 336 -15.08 -9.74 21.46
N ASN A 337 -14.79 -10.93 21.97
CA ASN A 337 -14.15 -11.09 23.28
C ASN A 337 -12.69 -10.63 23.22
N TYR A 338 -11.92 -11.02 22.19
CA TYR A 338 -10.56 -10.51 21.97
C TYR A 338 -10.54 -8.98 21.94
N ALA A 339 -11.40 -8.36 21.12
CA ALA A 339 -11.51 -6.91 21.03
C ALA A 339 -11.84 -6.25 22.38
N THR A 340 -12.59 -6.92 23.25
CA THR A 340 -12.90 -6.44 24.61
C THR A 340 -11.68 -6.55 25.54
N VAL A 341 -10.88 -7.63 25.43
CA VAL A 341 -9.63 -7.83 26.18
C VAL A 341 -8.60 -6.76 25.81
N ILE A 342 -8.41 -6.46 24.52
CA ILE A 342 -7.57 -5.34 24.04
C ILE A 342 -8.26 -3.96 24.19
N GLY A 343 -9.28 -3.85 25.04
CA GLY A 343 -9.87 -2.59 25.51
C GLY A 343 -10.83 -1.88 24.55
N PHE A 344 -11.13 -2.41 23.36
CA PHE A 344 -12.06 -1.77 22.43
C PHE A 344 -13.53 -1.88 22.88
N PRO A 345 -14.36 -0.84 22.67
CA PRO A 345 -15.78 -0.88 23.09
C PRO A 345 -16.61 -1.90 22.30
N LYS A 346 -17.01 -2.99 22.97
CA LYS A 346 -17.69 -4.17 22.37
C LYS A 346 -18.86 -3.82 21.45
N GLY A 347 -19.72 -2.88 21.83
CA GLY A 347 -20.84 -2.43 20.99
C GLY A 347 -20.41 -1.74 19.69
N VAL A 348 -19.36 -0.91 19.72
CA VAL A 348 -18.86 -0.19 18.54
C VAL A 348 -18.09 -1.12 17.60
N VAL A 349 -17.44 -2.16 18.13
CA VAL A 349 -16.84 -3.24 17.33
C VAL A 349 -17.94 -4.12 16.71
N GLY A 350 -18.98 -4.49 17.47
CA GLY A 350 -20.13 -5.26 16.95
C GLY A 350 -20.86 -4.56 15.80
N ASP A 351 -21.06 -3.23 15.91
CA ASP A 351 -21.54 -2.39 14.82
C ASP A 351 -20.66 -2.50 13.57
N LEU A 352 -19.34 -2.37 13.72
CA LEU A 352 -18.39 -2.42 12.60
C LEU A 352 -18.36 -3.81 11.95
N LEU A 353 -18.30 -4.90 12.73
CA LEU A 353 -18.31 -6.27 12.21
C LEU A 353 -19.59 -6.56 11.41
N SER A 354 -20.74 -6.11 11.91
CA SER A 354 -22.02 -6.25 11.22
C SER A 354 -22.05 -5.45 9.91
N ALA A 355 -21.53 -4.23 9.92
CA ALA A 355 -21.42 -3.38 8.74
C ALA A 355 -20.44 -3.95 7.69
N LEU A 356 -19.30 -4.50 8.12
CA LEU A 356 -18.31 -5.17 7.24
C LEU A 356 -18.88 -6.46 6.64
N LYS A 357 -19.59 -7.29 7.42
CA LYS A 357 -20.34 -8.46 6.88
C LYS A 357 -21.32 -8.05 5.77
N SER A 358 -21.98 -6.89 5.88
CA SER A 358 -22.87 -6.33 4.83
C SER A 358 -22.14 -5.76 3.59
N CYS A 359 -20.81 -5.68 3.63
CA CYS A 359 -20.00 -5.31 2.47
C CYS A 359 -19.76 -6.53 1.57
N LEU A 360 -19.63 -7.73 2.16
CA LEU A 360 -19.25 -8.96 1.46
C LEU A 360 -20.25 -9.42 0.39
N SER A 361 -21.54 -9.09 0.55
CA SER A 361 -22.59 -9.35 -0.45
C SER A 361 -22.60 -8.35 -1.63
N THR A 362 -21.64 -7.43 -1.70
CA THR A 362 -21.60 -6.37 -2.72
C THR A 362 -20.85 -6.85 -3.96
N LYS A 363 -21.57 -7.23 -5.03
CA LYS A 363 -21.04 -7.75 -6.31
C LYS A 363 -20.01 -6.88 -7.07
N SER A 364 -19.59 -5.73 -6.54
CA SER A 364 -18.68 -4.79 -7.19
C SER A 364 -17.65 -4.32 -6.17
N SER A 365 -16.38 -4.70 -6.37
CA SER A 365 -15.27 -4.38 -5.47
C SER A 365 -15.23 -2.87 -5.14
N ALA A 366 -15.22 -1.98 -6.14
CA ALA A 366 -15.25 -0.53 -5.92
C ALA A 366 -16.44 -0.01 -5.07
N LYS A 367 -17.59 -0.71 -5.05
CA LYS A 367 -18.73 -0.41 -4.16
C LYS A 367 -18.58 -1.05 -2.78
N ALA A 368 -17.95 -2.22 -2.68
CA ALA A 368 -17.60 -2.85 -1.40
C ALA A 368 -16.56 -2.01 -0.66
N ASP A 369 -15.47 -1.64 -1.34
CA ASP A 369 -14.40 -0.74 -0.90
C ASP A 369 -14.95 0.57 -0.32
N TYR A 370 -15.79 1.28 -1.07
CA TYR A 370 -16.41 2.51 -0.60
C TYR A 370 -17.28 2.30 0.66
N LYS A 371 -17.99 1.16 0.78
CA LYS A 371 -18.72 0.82 2.02
C LYS A 371 -17.75 0.54 3.18
N ILE A 372 -16.69 -0.24 2.96
CA ILE A 372 -15.68 -0.59 3.97
C ILE A 372 -15.03 0.69 4.52
N GLU A 373 -14.51 1.54 3.62
CA GLU A 373 -13.87 2.81 3.95
C GLU A 373 -14.83 3.73 4.75
N LYS A 374 -16.08 3.84 4.31
CA LYS A 374 -17.15 4.59 5.01
C LYS A 374 -17.50 4.00 6.38
N ASN A 375 -17.53 2.69 6.53
CA ASN A 375 -17.86 2.02 7.80
C ASN A 375 -16.73 2.17 8.82
N VAL A 376 -15.46 2.09 8.39
CA VAL A 376 -14.28 2.40 9.21
C VAL A 376 -14.27 3.88 9.64
N MET A 377 -14.63 4.81 8.74
CA MET A 377 -14.83 6.22 9.10
C MET A 377 -15.95 6.40 10.14
N ILE A 378 -17.08 5.69 10.02
CA ILE A 378 -18.19 5.76 10.99
C ILE A 378 -17.76 5.21 12.35
N PHE A 379 -16.97 4.13 12.39
CA PHE A 379 -16.39 3.56 13.60
C PHE A 379 -15.51 4.59 14.34
N TYR A 380 -14.55 5.20 13.65
CA TYR A 380 -13.70 6.23 14.27
C TYR A 380 -14.46 7.50 14.64
N ALA A 381 -15.44 7.92 13.84
CA ALA A 381 -16.31 9.06 14.16
C ALA A 381 -17.14 8.82 15.43
N LYS A 382 -17.67 7.60 15.62
CA LYS A 382 -18.34 7.20 16.87
C LYS A 382 -17.40 7.27 18.07
N ILE A 383 -16.15 6.82 17.93
CA ILE A 383 -15.19 6.75 19.05
C ILE A 383 -14.67 8.13 19.47
N PHE A 384 -14.09 8.89 18.53
CA PHE A 384 -13.36 10.13 18.84
C PHE A 384 -13.87 11.38 18.13
N GLY A 385 -14.96 11.30 17.36
CA GLY A 385 -15.42 12.36 16.47
C GLY A 385 -15.79 13.69 17.14
N HIS A 386 -15.90 13.74 18.47
CA HIS A 386 -16.10 14.98 19.24
C HIS A 386 -14.81 15.78 19.44
N TYR A 387 -13.65 15.31 18.93
CA TYR A 387 -12.33 15.97 19.07
C TYR A 387 -12.37 17.46 18.68
N LYS A 388 -13.16 17.83 17.67
CA LYS A 388 -13.34 19.23 17.23
C LYS A 388 -13.90 20.19 18.29
N ARG A 389 -14.47 19.69 19.39
CA ARG A 389 -14.89 20.51 20.55
C ARG A 389 -13.76 20.85 21.51
N PHE A 390 -12.60 20.23 21.33
CA PHE A 390 -11.40 20.37 22.17
C PHE A 390 -10.16 20.80 21.36
N GLY A 391 -10.20 20.66 20.03
CA GLY A 391 -9.19 21.19 19.11
C GLY A 391 -7.81 20.57 19.33
N GLN A 392 -6.77 21.41 19.26
CA GLN A 392 -5.40 21.01 19.60
C GLN A 392 -5.22 20.79 21.10
N ASP A 393 -6.02 21.48 21.92
CA ASP A 393 -5.85 21.53 23.37
C ASP A 393 -6.12 20.19 24.05
N ILE A 394 -6.72 19.21 23.34
CA ILE A 394 -6.81 17.79 23.75
C ILE A 394 -5.50 17.31 24.33
N MET A 395 -4.38 17.69 23.71
CA MET A 395 -3.05 17.19 24.06
C MET A 395 -2.61 17.56 25.48
N THR A 396 -3.20 18.61 26.08
CA THR A 396 -2.97 18.99 27.48
C THR A 396 -3.61 17.99 28.45
N ALA A 397 -2.92 17.62 29.53
CA ALA A 397 -3.39 16.60 30.48
C ALA A 397 -4.79 16.88 31.07
N ARG A 398 -5.13 18.17 31.27
CA ARG A 398 -6.47 18.61 31.71
C ARG A 398 -7.56 18.28 30.69
N ASN A 399 -7.29 18.47 29.40
CA ASN A 399 -8.28 18.25 28.35
C ASN A 399 -8.30 16.81 27.83
N ARG A 400 -7.21 16.03 27.89
CA ARG A 400 -7.25 14.56 27.68
C ARG A 400 -8.35 13.93 28.53
N LYS A 401 -8.31 14.20 29.86
CA LYS A 401 -9.30 13.73 30.83
C LYS A 401 -10.73 14.21 30.51
N ARG A 402 -10.91 15.48 30.12
CA ARG A 402 -12.24 16.03 29.73
C ARG A 402 -12.78 15.45 28.42
N PHE A 403 -11.92 15.26 27.42
CA PHE A 403 -12.28 14.72 26.11
C PHE A 403 -12.73 13.25 26.23
N ALA A 404 -12.01 12.43 26.99
CA ALA A 404 -12.46 11.08 27.34
C ALA A 404 -13.79 11.13 28.11
N ALA A 405 -13.88 11.94 29.18
CA ALA A 405 -15.08 12.03 30.02
C ALA A 405 -16.35 12.56 29.30
N ALA A 406 -16.19 13.30 28.20
CA ALA A 406 -17.31 13.84 27.42
C ALA A 406 -18.08 12.78 26.61
N HIS A 407 -17.50 11.60 26.36
CA HIS A 407 -18.12 10.56 25.56
C HIS A 407 -19.32 9.89 26.27
N PRO A 408 -20.47 9.65 25.59
CA PRO A 408 -21.69 9.15 26.22
C PRO A 408 -21.61 7.69 26.69
N CYS A 409 -21.09 6.77 25.88
CA CYS A 409 -20.89 5.36 26.26
C CYS A 409 -19.74 5.22 27.26
N ALA A 410 -19.91 4.39 28.30
CA ALA A 410 -18.95 4.16 29.38
C ALA A 410 -17.66 3.47 28.92
N ASP A 411 -17.80 2.36 28.20
CA ASP A 411 -16.69 1.54 27.69
C ASP A 411 -15.75 2.38 26.81
N THR A 412 -16.33 3.22 25.95
CA THR A 412 -15.57 4.17 25.13
C THR A 412 -14.91 5.26 25.96
N ARG A 413 -15.44 5.68 27.12
CA ARG A 413 -14.70 6.57 28.04
C ARG A 413 -13.46 5.88 28.60
N LEU A 414 -13.50 4.56 28.84
CA LEU A 414 -12.34 3.79 29.29
C LEU A 414 -11.29 3.68 28.19
N PHE A 415 -11.69 3.20 26.99
CA PHE A 415 -10.83 3.17 25.80
C PHE A 415 -10.16 4.53 25.52
N LEU A 416 -10.93 5.63 25.55
CA LEU A 416 -10.42 6.97 25.30
C LEU A 416 -9.43 7.49 26.36
N LYS A 417 -9.37 6.93 27.58
CA LYS A 417 -8.32 7.31 28.55
C LYS A 417 -6.93 6.88 28.07
N TRP A 418 -6.84 5.71 27.44
CA TRP A 418 -5.62 5.15 26.87
C TRP A 418 -5.35 5.65 25.44
N PHE A 419 -6.40 5.75 24.62
CA PHE A 419 -6.26 6.14 23.22
C PHE A 419 -5.84 7.61 23.00
N VAL A 420 -6.02 8.50 23.98
CA VAL A 420 -5.46 9.88 23.95
C VAL A 420 -3.96 9.95 24.14
N GLU A 421 -3.34 8.86 24.56
CA GLU A 421 -1.89 8.78 24.81
C GLU A 421 -1.17 8.10 23.63
N ASN A 422 -1.92 7.33 22.82
CA ASN A 422 -1.45 6.67 21.60
C ASN A 422 -1.01 7.68 20.51
N GLY A 423 0.20 7.50 19.99
CA GLY A 423 0.80 8.36 18.95
C GLY A 423 -0.05 8.53 17.69
N ILE A 424 -0.88 7.55 17.33
CA ILE A 424 -1.84 7.63 16.20
C ILE A 424 -2.76 8.84 16.35
N LEU A 425 -3.42 8.99 17.52
CA LEU A 425 -4.37 10.07 17.72
C LEU A 425 -3.65 11.41 17.85
N GLN A 426 -2.47 11.44 18.48
CA GLN A 426 -1.65 12.65 18.54
C GLN A 426 -1.31 13.15 17.13
N SER A 427 -0.79 12.26 16.28
CA SER A 427 -0.46 12.53 14.87
C SER A 427 -1.69 13.01 14.07
N PHE A 428 -2.83 12.32 14.21
CA PHE A 428 -4.09 12.73 13.59
C PHE A 428 -4.54 14.13 14.01
N ILE A 429 -4.43 14.49 15.30
CA ILE A 429 -4.79 15.82 15.81
C ILE A 429 -3.82 16.88 15.27
N PHE A 430 -2.51 16.63 15.29
CA PHE A 430 -1.53 17.59 14.76
C PHE A 430 -1.69 17.82 13.25
N SER A 431 -1.99 16.78 12.45
CA SER A 431 -2.15 16.91 11.00
C SER A 431 -3.31 17.82 10.57
N GLN A 432 -4.33 17.99 11.43
CA GLN A 432 -5.44 18.92 11.17
C GLN A 432 -4.99 20.37 11.00
N ARG A 433 -3.80 20.76 11.50
CA ARG A 433 -3.25 22.13 11.36
C ARG A 433 -2.89 22.49 9.92
N SER A 434 -2.48 21.50 9.11
CA SER A 434 -1.94 21.71 7.76
C SER A 434 -2.99 21.72 6.64
N VAL A 435 -4.27 21.50 6.95
CA VAL A 435 -5.33 21.30 5.95
C VAL A 435 -5.86 22.64 5.41
N SER A 436 -5.23 23.16 4.36
CA SER A 436 -5.72 24.33 3.63
C SER A 436 -6.37 24.00 2.26
N ASN A 437 -6.21 22.79 1.73
CA ASN A 437 -6.73 22.42 0.39
C ASN A 437 -7.04 20.90 0.17
N GLY A 438 -7.29 20.12 1.22
CA GLY A 438 -7.56 18.67 1.13
C GLY A 438 -9.04 18.32 0.85
N LYS A 439 -9.44 18.24 -0.43
CA LYS A 439 -10.87 18.26 -0.80
C LYS A 439 -11.70 16.96 -0.69
N ASN A 440 -11.10 15.77 -0.51
CA ASN A 440 -11.83 14.50 -0.75
C ASN A 440 -12.00 13.51 0.42
N LEU A 441 -10.95 13.16 1.18
CA LEU A 441 -11.07 12.16 2.25
C LEU A 441 -11.39 12.80 3.60
N GLU A 442 -10.73 13.92 3.91
CA GLU A 442 -10.98 14.73 5.10
C GLU A 442 -12.41 15.29 5.08
N SER A 443 -12.85 15.88 3.97
CA SER A 443 -14.22 16.37 3.77
C SER A 443 -15.30 15.28 3.97
N ARG A 444 -15.05 14.06 3.45
CA ARG A 444 -15.96 12.93 3.68
C ARG A 444 -15.97 12.47 5.15
N PHE A 445 -14.84 12.57 5.86
CA PHE A 445 -14.83 12.37 7.30
C PHE A 445 -15.63 13.48 8.02
N GLU A 446 -15.51 14.76 7.63
CA GLU A 446 -16.34 15.85 8.16
C GLU A 446 -17.84 15.60 8.00
N ASP A 447 -18.28 15.13 6.84
CA ASP A 447 -19.68 14.79 6.59
C ASP A 447 -20.17 13.63 7.45
N ILE A 448 -19.29 12.68 7.75
CA ILE A 448 -19.55 11.59 8.71
C ILE A 448 -19.58 12.13 10.14
N LEU A 449 -18.66 13.02 10.54
CA LEU A 449 -18.65 13.67 11.86
C LEU A 449 -19.97 14.41 12.14
N LYS A 450 -20.53 15.12 11.15
CA LYS A 450 -21.83 15.83 11.29
C LYS A 450 -22.98 14.93 11.79
N LYS A 451 -22.96 13.64 11.45
CA LYS A 451 -24.00 12.66 11.80
C LYS A 451 -23.60 11.69 12.92
N TYR A 452 -22.33 11.30 12.98
CA TYR A 452 -21.84 10.20 13.82
C TYR A 452 -20.84 10.64 14.91
N SER A 453 -20.58 11.94 15.08
CA SER A 453 -19.84 12.47 16.24
C SER A 453 -20.66 12.37 17.54
N PRO A 454 -20.04 12.06 18.69
CA PRO A 454 -20.67 12.10 20.01
C PRO A 454 -21.28 13.48 20.37
N PRO A 455 -22.47 13.53 21.02
CA PRO A 455 -23.16 14.77 21.34
C PRO A 455 -22.53 15.47 22.55
N VAL A 456 -21.61 16.39 22.26
CA VAL A 456 -20.91 17.24 23.24
C VAL A 456 -21.32 18.71 23.08
N ASP A 457 -21.43 19.45 24.19
CA ASP A 457 -21.81 20.87 24.21
C ASP A 457 -20.65 21.84 23.86
N LYS A 458 -20.91 23.16 23.90
CA LYS A 458 -19.89 24.19 23.65
C LYS A 458 -18.78 24.25 24.72
N LYS A 459 -18.96 23.63 25.90
CA LYS A 459 -18.03 23.63 27.04
C LYS A 459 -17.29 22.29 27.21
N GLY A 460 -17.46 21.35 26.27
CA GLY A 460 -16.85 20.02 26.34
C GLY A 460 -17.55 19.07 27.34
N LYS A 461 -18.83 19.28 27.66
CA LYS A 461 -19.64 18.41 28.53
C LYS A 461 -20.58 17.50 27.72
N ARG A 462 -20.89 16.31 28.25
CA ARG A 462 -21.88 15.36 27.69
C ARG A 462 -23.25 16.06 27.56
N ARG A 463 -23.85 16.04 26.37
CA ARG A 463 -25.20 16.56 26.12
C ARG A 463 -26.21 15.41 26.08
N LYS A 464 -27.44 15.60 26.59
CA LYS A 464 -28.53 14.63 26.39
C LYS A 464 -28.76 14.40 24.88
N ALA A 465 -28.85 13.14 24.47
CA ALA A 465 -28.87 12.74 23.07
C ALA A 465 -30.21 13.06 22.38
N LYS A 466 -30.23 14.06 21.48
CA LYS A 466 -31.43 14.29 20.64
C LYS A 466 -31.63 13.18 19.59
N SER A 467 -30.56 12.74 18.93
CA SER A 467 -30.58 11.67 17.92
C SER A 467 -30.78 10.30 18.55
N TYR A 468 -31.66 9.47 17.97
CA TYR A 468 -31.95 8.10 18.40
C TYR A 468 -30.68 7.23 18.48
N LEU A 469 -29.77 7.37 17.50
CA LEU A 469 -28.47 6.68 17.45
C LEU A 469 -27.61 6.89 18.71
N TRP A 470 -27.80 8.01 19.41
CA TRP A 470 -27.09 8.31 20.66
C TRP A 470 -27.92 8.10 21.92
N ARG A 471 -29.24 7.90 21.82
CA ARG A 471 -30.11 7.66 22.99
C ARG A 471 -29.81 6.34 23.69
N ILE A 472 -29.46 5.32 22.90
CA ILE A 472 -29.06 3.98 23.35
C ILE A 472 -27.84 4.02 24.29
N PHE A 473 -27.01 5.07 24.20
CA PHE A 473 -25.85 5.30 25.09
C PHE A 473 -26.11 6.40 26.15
N THR A 474 -27.38 6.70 26.45
CA THR A 474 -27.80 7.68 27.47
C THR A 474 -28.94 7.23 28.39
N LEU A 475 -29.50 6.04 28.12
CA LEU A 475 -29.94 5.15 29.18
C LEU A 475 -28.70 4.66 29.96
#